data_AF-A0A5S4T8P7-F1
#
_entry.id   AF-A0A5S4T8P7-F1
#
_cell.length_a   1.000
_cell.length_b   1.000
_cell.length_c   1.000
_cell.angle_alpha   90.00
_cell.angle_beta   90.00
_cell.angle_gamma   90.00
#
_symmetry.space_group_name_H-M   'P 1'
#
loop_
_entity.id
_entity.type
_entity.pdbx_description
1 polymer ?
#
loop_
_entity_poly.entity_id
_entity_poly.type
_entity_poly.pdbx_seq_one_letter_code
_entity_poly.pdbx_strand_id
1 'polypeptide(L)' 'PEPVEANIYTMTVEERNAAGIVDLPSTLHNALKALQKDEVVREALGDHIYTNFLEAKRIEWASYATFVSQWEIDNYLHNY' A
#
# COMPACT_ATOMS: atom_id res chain seq x y z
N PRO A 1 11.77 19.39 0.55
CA PRO A 1 10.75 19.57 1.62
C PRO A 1 11.45 19.97 2.92
N GLU A 2 10.85 20.90 3.67
CA GLU A 2 11.30 21.21 5.04
C GLU A 2 11.09 19.99 5.95
N PRO A 3 11.97 19.75 6.93
CA PRO A 3 11.81 18.66 7.87
C PRO A 3 10.57 18.88 8.74
N VAL A 4 9.81 17.80 8.99
CA VAL A 4 8.69 17.81 9.92
C VAL A 4 9.19 17.36 11.29
N GLU A 5 9.23 18.29 12.27
CA GLU A 5 9.70 18.00 13.63
C GLU A 5 8.57 17.57 14.60
N ALA A 6 7.32 17.58 14.15
CA ALA A 6 6.16 17.16 14.93
C ALA A 6 5.91 15.65 14.85
N ASN A 7 5.29 15.08 15.89
CA ASN A 7 4.86 13.69 15.88
C ASN A 7 3.69 13.48 14.88
N ILE A 8 4.00 12.89 13.72
CA ILE A 8 3.03 12.67 12.64
C ILE A 8 1.86 11.76 13.03
N TYR A 9 2.01 10.91 14.06
CA TYR A 9 0.95 9.98 14.49
C TYR A 9 -0.15 10.66 15.31
N THR A 10 0.11 11.86 15.83
CA THR A 10 -0.87 12.65 16.59
C THR A 10 -1.55 13.72 15.74
N MET A 11 -1.11 13.91 14.50
CA MET A 11 -1.66 14.89 13.59
C MET A 11 -2.97 14.38 12.97
N THR A 12 -3.91 15.30 12.79
CA THR A 12 -5.11 15.10 11.97
C THR A 12 -4.75 14.95 10.50
N VAL A 13 -5.68 14.45 9.69
CA VAL A 13 -5.47 14.33 8.23
C VAL A 13 -5.26 15.71 7.59
N GLU A 14 -5.99 16.71 8.06
CA GLU A 14 -5.91 18.10 7.61
C GLU A 14 -4.54 18.71 7.90
N GLU A 15 -4.00 18.51 9.10
CA GLU A 15 -2.67 18.99 9.49
C GLU A 15 -1.57 18.30 8.67
N ARG A 16 -1.68 16.98 8.43
CA ARG A 16 -0.71 16.25 7.59
C ARG A 16 -0.72 16.77 6.16
N ASN A 17 -1.90 16.98 5.58
CA ASN A 17 -2.03 17.56 4.25
C ASN A 17 -1.47 18.99 4.18
N ALA A 18 -1.75 19.83 5.18
CA ALA A 18 -1.21 21.19 5.26
C ALA A 18 0.32 21.22 5.37
N ALA A 19 0.91 20.22 6.02
CA ALA A 19 2.36 20.02 6.10
C ALA A 19 2.96 19.33 4.85
N GLY A 20 2.16 19.02 3.83
CA GLY A 20 2.63 18.31 2.62
C GLY A 20 2.99 16.85 2.85
N ILE A 21 2.49 16.24 3.94
CA ILE A 21 2.69 14.83 4.27
C ILE A 21 1.62 14.02 3.57
N VAL A 22 2.05 13.10 2.70
CA VAL A 22 1.16 12.19 1.98
C VAL A 22 1.28 10.80 2.57
N ASP A 23 0.13 10.15 2.79
CA ASP A 23 0.10 8.77 3.25
C ASP A 23 0.66 7.82 2.18
N LEU A 24 1.44 6.85 2.62
CA LEU A 24 1.85 5.75 1.77
C LEU A 24 0.65 4.89 1.39
N PRO A 25 0.70 4.18 0.25
CA PRO A 25 -0.34 3.23 -0.11
C PRO A 25 -0.59 2.22 1.02
N SER A 26 -1.84 2.14 1.48
CA SER A 26 -2.25 1.32 2.62
C SER A 26 -2.38 -0.17 2.32
N THR A 27 -2.30 -0.56 1.05
CA THR A 27 -2.41 -1.95 0.60
C THR A 27 -1.38 -2.26 -0.46
N LEU A 28 -0.98 -3.53 -0.56
CA LEU A 28 -0.10 -4.01 -1.63
C LEU A 28 -0.67 -3.64 -3.01
N HIS A 29 -1.99 -3.77 -3.21
CA HIS A 29 -2.64 -3.39 -4.47
C HIS A 29 -2.41 -1.93 -4.86
N ASN A 30 -2.58 -1.01 -3.90
CA ASN A 30 -2.36 0.42 -4.15
C ASN A 30 -0.87 0.74 -4.33
N ALA A 31 0.01 0.04 -3.61
CA ALA A 31 1.46 0.16 -3.79
C ALA A 31 1.91 -0.28 -5.19
N LEU A 32 1.37 -1.38 -5.72
CA LEU A 32 1.65 -1.83 -7.09
C LEU A 32 1.12 -0.84 -8.13
N LYS A 33 -0.02 -0.17 -7.88
CA LYS A 33 -0.50 0.92 -8.76
C LYS A 33 0.42 2.13 -8.73
N ALA A 34 0.96 2.49 -7.56
CA ALA A 34 1.93 3.57 -7.44
C ALA A 34 3.24 3.22 -8.18
N LEU A 35 3.77 2.02 -7.96
CA LEU A 35 4.98 1.52 -8.63
C LEU A 35 4.88 1.54 -10.15
N GLN A 36 3.73 1.18 -10.72
CA GLN A 36 3.52 1.20 -12.18
C GLN A 36 3.64 2.61 -12.79
N LYS A 37 3.39 3.66 -12.00
CA LYS A 37 3.46 5.06 -12.41
C LYS A 37 4.81 5.71 -12.12
N ASP A 38 5.69 5.04 -11.37
CA ASP A 38 6.99 5.57 -10.99
C ASP A 38 8.07 5.10 -11.98
N GLU A 39 8.39 5.96 -12.95
CA GLU A 39 9.38 5.66 -13.99
C GLU A 39 10.78 5.44 -13.41
N VAL A 40 11.18 6.21 -12.40
CA VAL A 40 12.51 6.12 -11.78
C VAL A 40 12.71 4.77 -11.11
N VAL A 41 11.72 4.31 -10.35
CA VAL A 41 11.80 3.00 -9.68
C VAL A 41 11.73 1.86 -10.70
N ARG A 42 10.90 2.01 -11.74
CA ARG A 42 10.80 1.00 -12.83
C ARG A 42 12.12 0.85 -13.57
N GLU A 43 12.76 1.95 -13.94
CA GLU A 43 14.06 1.95 -14.61
C GLU A 43 15.16 1.37 -13.72
N ALA A 44 15.16 1.69 -12.42
CA ALA A 44 16.13 1.15 -11.48
C ALA A 44 16.04 -0.38 -11.32
N LEU A 45 14.84 -0.95 -11.46
CA LEU A 45 14.64 -2.40 -11.46
C LEU A 45 14.97 -3.05 -12.81
N GLY A 46 14.75 -2.33 -13.91
CA GLY A 46 14.83 -2.85 -15.27
C GLY A 46 13.66 -3.77 -15.63
N ASP A 47 13.39 -3.89 -16.94
CA ASP A 47 12.16 -4.49 -17.48
C ASP A 47 11.90 -5.92 -17.01
N HIS A 48 12.94 -6.76 -17.00
CA HIS A 48 12.79 -8.18 -16.67
C HIS A 48 12.43 -8.39 -15.19
N ILE A 49 13.09 -7.66 -14.27
CA ILE A 49 12.83 -7.78 -12.84
C ILE A 49 11.48 -7.14 -12.51
N TYR A 50 11.22 -5.93 -13.02
CA TYR A 50 9.98 -5.22 -12.80
C TYR A 50 8.76 -6.04 -13.22
N THR A 51 8.76 -6.63 -14.42
CA THR A 51 7.63 -7.40 -14.95
C THR A 51 7.34 -8.62 -14.09
N ASN A 52 8.37 -9.41 -13.79
CA ASN A 52 8.21 -10.62 -12.96
C ASN A 52 7.78 -10.28 -11.53
N PHE A 53 8.33 -9.20 -10.95
CA PHE A 53 7.93 -8.73 -9.63
C PHE A 53 6.46 -8.30 -9.60
N LEU A 54 6.02 -7.50 -10.57
CA LEU A 54 4.65 -7.01 -10.65
C LEU A 54 3.66 -8.17 -10.77
N GLU A 55 3.93 -9.15 -11.62
CA GLU A 55 3.07 -10.32 -11.79
C GLU A 55 3.03 -11.20 -10.53
N ALA A 56 4.19 -11.50 -9.93
CA ALA A 56 4.25 -12.26 -8.68
C ALA A 56 3.44 -11.59 -7.55
N LYS A 57 3.57 -10.26 -7.41
CA LYS A 57 2.86 -9.51 -6.37
C LYS A 57 1.37 -9.33 -6.65
N ARG A 58 0.95 -9.33 -7.91
CA ARG A 58 -0.48 -9.38 -8.28
C ARG A 58 -1.12 -10.71 -7.86
N ILE A 59 -0.42 -11.82 -8.09
CA ILE A 59 -0.88 -13.16 -7.67
C ILE A 59 -0.98 -13.23 -6.14
N GLU A 60 0.04 -12.73 -5.43
CA GLU A 60 0.04 -12.63 -3.96
C GLU A 60 -1.17 -11.85 -3.44
N TRP A 61 -1.43 -10.67 -4.02
CA TRP A 61 -2.58 -9.86 -3.64
C TRP A 61 -3.92 -10.57 -3.92
N ALA A 62 -4.06 -11.20 -5.09
CA ALA A 62 -5.28 -11.91 -5.45
C ALA A 62 -5.58 -13.07 -4.49
N SER A 63 -4.54 -13.80 -4.09
CA SER A 63 -4.65 -14.86 -3.06
C SER A 63 -5.11 -14.28 -1.72
N TYR A 64 -4.46 -13.22 -1.24
CA TYR A 64 -4.83 -12.57 0.01
C TYR A 64 -6.25 -12.00 0.00
N ALA A 65 -6.65 -11.31 -1.06
CA ALA A 65 -7.95 -10.65 -1.15
C ALA A 65 -9.14 -11.63 -1.23
N THR A 66 -8.90 -12.90 -1.53
CA THR A 66 -9.91 -13.96 -1.58
C THR A 66 -9.87 -14.90 -0.39
N PHE A 67 -8.88 -14.73 0.50
CA PHE A 67 -8.71 -15.54 1.69
C PHE A 67 -9.68 -15.09 2.78
N VAL A 68 -10.48 -16.02 3.30
CA VAL A 68 -11.32 -15.78 4.48
C VAL A 68 -10.46 -15.94 5.73
N SER A 69 -10.21 -14.83 6.40
CA SER A 69 -9.38 -14.77 7.60
C SER A 69 -10.11 -15.29 8.83
N GLN A 70 -9.34 -15.77 9.81
CA GLN A 70 -9.90 -16.17 11.10
C GLN A 70 -10.63 -15.01 11.78
N TRP A 71 -10.13 -13.78 11.63
CA TRP A 71 -10.82 -12.59 12.14
C TRP A 71 -12.23 -12.45 11.54
N GLU A 72 -12.39 -12.63 10.23
CA GLU A 72 -13.71 -12.57 9.59
C GLU A 72 -14.64 -13.69 10.11
N ILE A 73 -14.12 -14.90 10.31
CA ILE A 73 -14.87 -16.02 10.88
C ILE A 73 -15.33 -15.67 12.30
N ASP A 74 -14.43 -15.23 13.16
CA ASP A 74 -14.72 -14.92 14.56
C ASP A 74 -15.74 -13.78 14.69
N ASN A 75 -15.73 -12.81 13.77
CA ASN A 75 -16.60 -11.64 13.83
C ASN A 75 -17.93 -11.79 13.09
N TYR A 76 -18.03 -12.67 12.10
CA TYR A 76 -19.23 -12.75 11.25
C TYR A 76 -19.93 -14.11 11.30
N LEU A 77 -19.25 -15.22 11.56
CA LEU A 77 -19.86 -16.56 11.45
C LEU A 77 -20.97 -16.83 12.49
N HIS A 78 -20.86 -16.24 13.69
CA HIS A 78 -21.86 -16.42 14.75
C HIS A 78 -22.87 -15.26 14.84
N ASN A 79 -22.60 -14.16 14.13
CA ASN A 79 -23.40 -12.93 14.18
C ASN A 79 -24.42 -12.86 13.04
N TYR A 80 -24.40 -13.82 12.11
CA TYR A 80 -25.33 -14.01 11.00
C TYR A 80 -25.74 -15.47 10.90
#